data_AF-A0A447KWF5-F1
#
_entry.id   AF-A0A447KWF5-F1
#
_cell.length_a   1.000
_cell.length_b   1.000
_cell.length_c   1.000
_cell.angle_alpha   90.00
_cell.angle_beta   90.00
_cell.angle_gamma   90.00
#
_symmetry.space_group_name_H-M   'P 1'
#
loop_
_entity.id
_entity.type
_entity.pdbx_description
1 polymer ?
#
loop_
_entity_poly.entity_id
_entity_poly.type
_entity_poly.pdbx_seq_one_letter_code
_entity_poly.pdbx_strand_id
1 'polypeptide(L)'
;MFIPLAEQHGLIVTLTRFLMTTVVDNLRLFPPRPSFYISINVAAEHFNSQCIIDDIRRIWLPANPMPSLMLELTERSALSDIQDDQIKALKALGIMLAIDDFGTGHSSLSYLKTLSPDVLKIDRGFTAAIWHRCD
;
A
#
# COMPACT_ATOMS: atom_id res chain seq x y z
N MET A 1 4.47 -18.29 6.10
CA MET A 1 4.52 -16.82 6.25
C MET A 1 5.84 -16.37 5.67
N PHE A 2 5.85 -15.70 4.50
CA PHE A 2 7.10 -15.36 3.78
C PHE A 2 7.51 -13.89 3.98
N ILE A 3 6.58 -13.00 4.32
CA ILE A 3 6.84 -11.57 4.47
C ILE A 3 7.90 -11.28 5.55
N PRO A 4 7.78 -11.81 6.80
CA PRO A 4 8.81 -11.56 7.81
C PRO A 4 10.18 -12.09 7.43
N LEU A 5 10.22 -13.21 6.70
CA LEU A 5 11.47 -13.78 6.20
C LEU A 5 12.08 -12.88 5.12
N ALA A 6 11.25 -12.33 4.22
CA ALA A 6 11.70 -11.39 3.20
C ALA A 6 12.20 -10.07 3.82
N GLU A 7 11.56 -9.57 4.87
CA GLU A 7 12.00 -8.39 5.63
C GLU A 7 13.36 -8.66 6.31
N GLN A 8 13.47 -9.77 7.06
CA GLN A 8 14.70 -10.16 7.75
C GLN A 8 15.90 -10.31 6.82
N HIS A 9 15.68 -10.73 5.57
CA HIS A 9 16.72 -10.89 4.56
C HIS A 9 16.87 -9.68 3.62
N GLY A 10 16.14 -8.57 3.84
CA GLY A 10 16.20 -7.38 2.99
C GLY A 10 15.67 -7.60 1.57
N LEU A 11 14.87 -8.64 1.35
CA LEU A 11 14.30 -9.02 0.07
C LEU A 11 12.95 -8.37 -0.21
N ILE A 12 12.30 -7.78 0.80
CA ILE A 12 10.93 -7.28 0.68
C ILE A 12 10.78 -6.23 -0.44
N VAL A 13 11.69 -5.27 -0.53
CA VAL A 13 11.70 -4.25 -1.59
C VAL A 13 11.91 -4.88 -2.98
N THR A 14 12.78 -5.89 -3.07
CA THR A 14 13.03 -6.62 -4.32
C THR A 14 11.79 -7.40 -4.77
N LEU A 15 11.08 -8.02 -3.85
CA LEU A 15 9.83 -8.72 -4.13
C LEU A 15 8.73 -7.74 -4.57
N THR A 16 8.61 -6.57 -3.92
CA THR A 16 7.66 -5.54 -4.34
C THR A 16 7.94 -5.07 -5.77
N ARG A 17 9.20 -4.82 -6.13
CA ARG A 17 9.59 -4.46 -7.52
C ARG A 17 9.25 -5.54 -8.53
N PHE A 18 9.53 -6.79 -8.18
CA PHE A 18 9.17 -7.95 -9.00
C PHE A 18 7.65 -8.02 -9.22
N LEU A 19 6.87 -7.84 -8.14
CA LEU A 19 5.41 -7.80 -8.22
C LEU A 19 4.91 -6.65 -9.10
N MET A 20 5.40 -5.42 -8.89
CA MET A 20 5.02 -4.25 -9.69
C MET A 20 5.30 -4.47 -11.18
N THR A 21 6.47 -5.01 -11.51
CA THR A 21 6.85 -5.33 -12.90
C THR A 21 5.91 -6.39 -13.48
N THR A 22 5.63 -7.45 -12.72
CA THR A 22 4.73 -8.53 -13.13
C THR A 22 3.30 -8.00 -13.38
N VAL A 23 2.81 -7.09 -12.54
CA VAL A 23 1.51 -6.45 -12.71
C VAL A 23 1.48 -5.63 -14.00
N VAL A 24 2.51 -4.80 -14.23
CA VAL A 24 2.63 -3.96 -15.43
C VAL A 24 2.64 -4.83 -16.70
N ASP A 25 3.42 -5.91 -16.72
CA ASP A 25 3.50 -6.86 -17.84
C ASP A 25 2.18 -7.59 -18.14
N ASN A 26 1.24 -7.56 -17.18
CA ASN A 26 -0.04 -8.25 -17.25
C ASN A 26 -1.24 -7.32 -17.12
N LEU A 27 -1.09 -6.01 -17.35
CA LEU A 27 -2.18 -5.03 -17.23
C LEU A 27 -3.44 -5.41 -18.04
N ARG A 28 -3.25 -6.09 -19.18
CA ARG A 28 -4.34 -6.61 -20.04
C ARG A 28 -5.30 -7.58 -19.34
N LEU A 29 -4.90 -8.18 -18.22
CA LEU A 29 -5.73 -9.12 -17.45
C LEU A 29 -6.73 -8.40 -16.54
N PHE A 30 -6.59 -7.08 -16.35
CA PHE A 30 -7.41 -6.31 -15.43
C PHE A 30 -8.40 -5.42 -16.20
N PRO A 31 -9.55 -5.06 -15.59
CA PRO A 31 -10.49 -4.13 -16.19
C PRO A 31 -9.83 -2.78 -16.54
N PRO A 32 -9.84 -2.36 -17.82
CA PRO A 32 -9.19 -1.12 -18.25
C PRO A 32 -10.09 0.08 -17.93
N ARG A 33 -10.26 0.40 -16.64
CA ARG A 33 -11.07 1.53 -16.19
C ARG A 33 -10.46 2.20 -14.95
N PRO A 34 -10.52 3.54 -14.83
CA PRO A 34 -9.96 4.26 -13.66
C PRO A 34 -10.61 3.87 -12.33
N SER A 35 -11.86 3.39 -12.35
CA SER A 35 -12.57 2.95 -11.14
C SER A 35 -12.19 1.53 -10.68
N PHE A 36 -11.28 0.86 -11.40
CA PHE A 36 -10.65 -0.36 -10.93
C PHE A 36 -9.25 -0.01 -10.44
N TYR A 37 -8.90 -0.46 -9.23
CA TYR A 37 -7.57 -0.25 -8.65
C TYR A 37 -6.89 -1.59 -8.39
N ILE A 38 -5.57 -1.58 -8.50
CA ILE A 38 -4.70 -2.69 -8.10
C ILE A 38 -4.01 -2.26 -6.81
N SER A 39 -4.24 -3.01 -5.73
CA SER A 39 -3.56 -2.77 -4.44
C SER A 39 -2.30 -3.61 -4.34
N ILE A 40 -1.18 -2.97 -3.99
CA ILE A 40 0.10 -3.63 -3.71
C ILE A 40 0.49 -3.33 -2.28
N ASN A 41 0.71 -4.39 -1.50
CA ASN A 41 1.26 -4.28 -0.16
C ASN A 41 2.72 -3.82 -0.24
N VAL A 42 3.05 -2.80 0.55
CA VAL A 42 4.40 -2.22 0.61
C VAL A 42 4.86 -2.13 2.06
N ALA A 43 6.10 -2.56 2.29
CA ALA A 43 6.74 -2.42 3.59
C ALA A 43 7.28 -0.99 3.76
N ALA A 44 7.37 -0.50 5.00
CA ALA A 44 7.83 0.86 5.29
C ALA A 44 9.26 1.11 4.78
N GLU A 45 10.10 0.08 4.75
CA GLU A 45 11.47 0.12 4.23
C GLU A 45 11.54 0.55 2.77
N HIS A 46 10.47 0.33 1.98
CA HIS A 46 10.41 0.78 0.59
C HIS A 46 10.23 2.30 0.47
N PHE A 47 9.81 2.98 1.54
CA PHE A 47 9.75 4.44 1.59
C PHE A 47 11.11 5.07 1.87
N ASN A 48 12.11 4.30 2.33
CA ASN A 48 13.45 4.85 2.61
C ASN A 48 14.08 5.48 1.35
N SER A 49 14.68 6.66 1.52
CA SER A 49 15.41 7.37 0.46
C SER A 49 14.62 7.52 -0.86
N GLN A 50 13.30 7.69 -0.80
CA GLN A 50 12.40 7.88 -1.97
C GLN A 50 12.34 6.69 -2.94
N CYS A 51 12.81 5.52 -2.50
CA CYS A 51 12.93 4.30 -3.30
C CYS A 51 11.62 3.89 -4.00
N ILE A 52 10.47 3.93 -3.30
CA ILE A 52 9.17 3.60 -3.88
C ILE A 52 8.71 4.59 -4.95
N ILE A 53 8.98 5.89 -4.79
CA ILE A 53 8.58 6.92 -5.74
C ILE A 53 9.32 6.72 -7.05
N ASP A 54 10.62 6.42 -6.97
CA ASP A 54 11.45 6.15 -8.14
C ASP A 54 11.02 4.86 -8.85
N ASP A 55 10.65 3.82 -8.10
CA ASP A 55 10.10 2.59 -8.68
C ASP A 55 8.76 2.82 -9.37
N ILE A 56 7.87 3.65 -8.82
CA ILE A 56 6.61 4.04 -9.47
C ILE A 56 6.88 4.78 -10.78
N ARG A 57 7.80 5.74 -10.77
CA ARG A 57 8.19 6.50 -11.96
C ARG A 57 8.83 5.63 -13.04
N ARG A 58 9.56 4.59 -12.64
CA ARG A 58 10.29 3.71 -13.55
C ARG A 58 9.45 2.55 -14.08
N ILE A 59 8.55 2.00 -13.25
CA ILE A 59 7.85 0.75 -13.54
C ILE A 59 6.39 1.04 -13.89
N TRP A 60 5.67 1.78 -13.05
CA TRP A 60 4.23 1.94 -13.16
C TRP A 60 3.81 3.03 -14.16
N LEU A 61 4.33 4.25 -14.03
CA LEU A 61 3.90 5.39 -14.84
C LEU A 61 4.17 5.22 -16.35
N PRO A 62 5.32 4.69 -16.81
CA PRO A 62 5.59 4.53 -18.24
C PRO A 62 4.63 3.58 -18.95
N ALA A 63 4.01 2.66 -18.22
CA ALA A 63 3.02 1.74 -18.76
C ALA A 63 1.67 2.41 -19.06
N ASN A 64 1.47 3.65 -18.60
CA ASN A 64 0.22 4.41 -18.71
C ASN A 64 -1.04 3.57 -18.38
N PRO A 65 -1.10 2.95 -17.20
CA PRO A 65 -2.18 2.04 -16.83
C PRO A 65 -3.52 2.79 -16.71
N MET A 66 -4.59 2.18 -17.22
CA MET A 66 -5.95 2.64 -16.96
C MET A 66 -6.44 2.33 -15.53
N PRO A 67 -6.11 1.17 -14.92
CA PRO A 67 -6.33 0.97 -13.50
C PRO A 67 -5.51 1.93 -12.64
N SER A 68 -6.04 2.33 -11.49
CA SER A 68 -5.27 3.08 -10.48
C SER A 68 -4.35 2.14 -9.68
N LEU A 69 -3.22 2.65 -9.21
CA LEU A 69 -2.38 1.96 -8.22
C LEU A 69 -2.73 2.43 -6.82
N MET A 70 -2.90 1.47 -5.92
CA MET A 70 -3.02 1.69 -4.49
C MET A 70 -1.84 1.02 -3.79
N LEU A 71 -1.16 1.78 -2.93
CA LEU A 71 -0.16 1.24 -2.02
C LEU A 71 -0.80 0.99 -0.67
N GLU A 72 -0.63 -0.23 -0.17
CA GLU A 72 -1.22 -0.69 1.08
C GLU A 72 -0.14 -0.90 2.13
N LEU A 73 -0.30 -0.21 3.26
CA LEU A 73 0.63 -0.21 4.37
C LEU A 73 -0.06 -0.82 5.59
N THR A 74 0.60 -1.68 6.33
CA THR A 74 0.01 -2.22 7.58
C THR A 74 0.15 -1.20 8.72
N GLU A 75 -0.77 -1.20 9.69
CA GLU A 75 -0.63 -0.37 10.90
C GLU A 75 0.68 -0.64 11.66
N ARG A 76 1.18 -1.88 11.62
CA ARG A 76 2.41 -2.32 12.31
C ARG A 76 3.70 -1.89 11.61
N SER A 77 3.60 -1.46 10.35
CA SER A 77 4.74 -0.91 9.63
C SER A 77 5.24 0.35 10.35
N ALA A 78 6.52 0.69 10.20
CA ALA A 78 7.10 1.90 10.78
C ALA A 78 6.59 3.18 10.07
N LEU A 79 5.28 3.43 10.14
CA LEU A 79 4.60 4.55 9.49
C LEU A 79 5.13 5.92 9.95
N SER A 80 5.74 5.98 11.13
CA SER A 80 6.44 7.16 11.65
C SER A 80 7.63 7.59 10.79
N ASP A 81 8.21 6.66 10.03
CA ASP A 81 9.43 6.90 9.27
C ASP A 81 9.12 7.45 7.86
N ILE A 82 7.85 7.39 7.46
CA ILE A 82 7.36 7.92 6.20
C ILE A 82 7.16 9.43 6.33
N GLN A 83 7.84 10.18 5.47
CA GLN A 83 7.82 11.64 5.51
C GLN A 83 6.62 12.22 4.74
N ASP A 84 6.08 13.34 5.21
CA ASP A 84 4.92 14.03 4.60
C ASP A 84 5.13 14.40 3.13
N ASP A 85 6.36 14.74 2.74
CA ASP A 85 6.73 15.09 1.37
C ASP A 85 6.63 13.89 0.43
N GLN A 86 6.95 12.68 0.91
CA GLN A 86 6.79 11.44 0.15
C GLN A 86 5.32 11.13 -0.09
N ILE A 87 4.48 11.30 0.93
CA ILE A 87 3.02 11.13 0.80
C ILE A 87 2.45 12.11 -0.22
N LYS A 88 2.83 13.39 -0.14
CA LYS A 88 2.42 14.41 -1.11
C LYS A 88 2.90 14.08 -2.52
N ALA A 89 4.12 13.60 -2.67
CA ALA A 89 4.66 13.20 -3.97
C ALA A 89 3.90 12.02 -4.58
N LEU A 90 3.57 10.99 -3.79
CA LEU A 90 2.76 9.85 -4.26
C LEU A 90 1.38 10.30 -4.71
N LYS A 91 0.70 11.15 -3.92
CA LYS A 91 -0.61 11.69 -4.28
C LYS A 91 -0.56 12.56 -5.54
N ALA A 92 0.49 13.35 -5.72
CA ALA A 92 0.70 14.14 -6.93
C ALA A 92 0.90 13.27 -8.19
N LEU A 93 1.36 12.02 -8.02
CA LEU A 93 1.44 11.03 -9.09
C LEU A 93 0.12 10.25 -9.31
N GLY A 94 -0.95 10.60 -8.57
CA GLY A 94 -2.25 9.90 -8.65
C GLY A 94 -2.26 8.54 -7.97
N ILE A 95 -1.29 8.26 -7.09
CA ILE A 95 -1.19 7.00 -6.35
C ILE A 95 -2.06 7.09 -5.10
N MET A 96 -2.91 6.07 -4.91
CA MET A 96 -3.76 5.95 -3.74
C MET A 96 -3.01 5.29 -2.59
N LEU A 97 -3.38 5.62 -1.37
CA LEU A 97 -2.81 5.04 -0.15
C LEU A 97 -3.89 4.35 0.68
N ALA A 98 -3.57 3.18 1.21
CA ALA A 98 -4.41 2.43 2.12
C ALA A 98 -3.66 2.05 3.40
N ILE A 99 -4.40 1.97 4.51
CA ILE A 99 -3.93 1.35 5.75
C ILE A 99 -4.65 0.02 5.94
N ASP A 100 -3.89 -1.05 6.14
CA ASP A 100 -4.38 -2.40 6.44
C ASP A 100 -4.29 -2.76 7.93
N ASP A 101 -5.13 -3.70 8.35
CA ASP A 101 -5.22 -4.23 9.72
C ASP A 101 -5.39 -3.15 10.80
N PHE A 102 -6.11 -2.07 10.47
CA PHE A 102 -6.34 -0.98 11.41
C PHE A 102 -7.15 -1.47 12.61
N GLY A 103 -6.64 -1.19 13.81
CA GLY A 103 -7.22 -1.61 15.08
C GLY A 103 -6.43 -2.70 15.80
N THR A 104 -5.39 -3.27 15.19
CA THR A 104 -4.64 -4.41 15.76
C THR A 104 -3.45 -4.01 16.64
N GLY A 105 -3.19 -2.70 16.78
CA GLY A 105 -2.10 -2.13 17.57
C GLY A 105 -2.50 -0.89 18.37
N HIS A 106 -1.54 0.00 18.63
CA HIS A 106 -1.85 1.35 19.14
C HIS A 106 -2.49 2.15 18.01
N SER A 107 -3.83 2.05 17.89
CA SER A 107 -4.63 2.76 16.88
C SER A 107 -4.42 4.26 16.99
N SER A 108 -3.39 4.74 16.31
CA SER A 108 -2.98 6.13 16.42
C SER A 108 -3.69 6.90 15.33
N LEU A 109 -4.69 7.67 15.73
CA LEU A 109 -5.35 8.67 14.90
C LEU A 109 -4.33 9.60 14.22
N SER A 110 -3.12 9.71 14.79
CA SER A 110 -1.99 10.41 14.19
C SER A 110 -1.56 9.85 12.82
N TYR A 111 -1.57 8.52 12.62
CA TYR A 111 -1.21 7.91 11.34
C TYR A 111 -2.22 8.25 10.24
N LEU A 112 -3.51 8.29 10.58
CA LEU A 112 -4.56 8.73 9.65
C LEU A 112 -4.33 10.18 9.22
N LYS A 113 -3.88 11.03 10.14
CA LYS A 113 -3.59 12.44 9.85
C LYS A 113 -2.37 12.59 8.94
N THR A 114 -1.27 11.91 9.25
CA THR A 114 -0.02 11.96 8.47
C THR A 114 -0.19 11.35 7.08
N LEU A 115 -0.65 10.10 7.02
CA LEU A 115 -0.78 9.38 5.75
C LEU A 115 -1.95 9.91 4.90
N SER A 116 -3.00 10.42 5.54
CA SER A 116 -4.24 10.84 4.90
C SER A 116 -4.73 9.80 3.87
N PRO A 117 -4.93 8.52 4.27
CA PRO A 117 -5.19 7.44 3.32
C PRO A 117 -6.53 7.63 2.59
N ASP A 118 -6.60 7.12 1.36
CA ASP A 118 -7.82 7.05 0.56
C ASP A 118 -8.73 5.89 1.02
N VAL A 119 -8.13 4.83 1.58
CA VAL A 119 -8.84 3.65 2.09
C VAL A 119 -8.31 3.26 3.46
N LEU A 120 -9.23 3.00 4.39
CA LEU A 120 -8.93 2.40 5.69
C LEU A 120 -9.56 1.01 5.75
N LYS A 121 -8.74 -0.04 5.82
CA LYS A 121 -9.21 -1.41 6.00
C LYS A 121 -9.23 -1.73 7.49
N ILE A 122 -10.42 -2.03 8.00
CA ILE A 122 -10.65 -2.36 9.41
C ILE A 122 -10.35 -3.84 9.62
N ASP A 123 -9.59 -4.16 10.68
CA ASP A 123 -9.30 -5.54 11.04
C ASP A 123 -10.57 -6.37 11.27
N ARG A 124 -10.48 -7.65 10.92
CA ARG A 124 -11.60 -8.58 11.00
C ARG A 124 -12.12 -8.74 12.43
N GLY A 125 -11.27 -8.59 13.46
CA GLY A 125 -11.67 -8.65 14.87
C GLY A 125 -12.75 -7.65 15.23
N PHE A 126 -12.65 -6.41 14.73
CA PHE A 126 -13.70 -5.39 14.91
C PHE A 126 -14.99 -5.79 14.20
N THR A 127 -14.88 -6.22 12.94
CA THR A 127 -16.07 -6.62 12.19
C THR A 127 -16.77 -7.82 12.82
N ALA A 128 -16.02 -8.77 13.39
CA ALA A 128 -16.56 -9.94 14.06
C ALA A 128 -17.25 -9.59 15.39
N ALA A 129 -16.76 -8.58 16.11
CA ALA A 129 -17.35 -8.12 17.37
C ALA A 129 -18.59 -7.24 17.17
N ILE A 130 -18.64 -6.46 16.10
CA ILE A 130 -19.78 -5.57 15.78
C ILE A 130 -20.89 -6.34 15.07
N TRP A 131 -20.51 -7.30 14.20
CA TRP A 131 -21.45 -8.10 13.42
C TRP A 131 -21.90 -9.34 14.19
N HIS A 132 -22.72 -9.14 15.22
CA HIS A 132 -23.56 -10.22 15.73
C HIS A 132 -24.77 -10.36 14.79
N ARG A 133 -24.94 -11.53 14.15
CA ARG A 133 -26.25 -11.90 13.61
C ARG A 133 -27.23 -11.87 14.78
N CYS A 134 -28.19 -10.97 14.76
CA CYS A 134 -29.46 -11.22 15.43
C CYS A 134 -30.13 -12.33 14.62
N ASP A 135 -30.21 -13.53 15.20
CA ASP A 135 -31.18 -14.53 14.77
C ASP A 135 -32.60 -14.07 15.14
#